data_AF-A0A7C3QMP1-F1
#
_entry.id   AF-A0A7C3QMP1-F1
#
_cell.length_a   1.000
_cell.length_b   1.000
_cell.length_c   1.000
_cell.angle_alpha   90.00
_cell.angle_beta   90.00
_cell.angle_gamma   90.00
#
_symmetry.space_group_name_H-M   'P 1'
#
loop_
_entity.id
_entity.type
_entity.pdbx_description
1 polymer ?
#
loop_
_entity_poly.entity_id
_entity_poly.type
_entity_poly.pdbx_seq_one_letter_code
_entity_poly.pdbx_strand_id
1 'polypeptide(L)'
;KDRASAIVVARAKEINAEVVVTASTGNAGAALAGMSAAVGQKAIIFAPKSAPPAKVAQLLVFGAKVILVDGTYDDAFDLTVKAADEFGWYCRNTGYNPFTAEGKKTAALEIWEWWQHTHQKWHEKVGTDVDHAPLTVFVSVGDGNIISGIHKGFKDLFQLGWLPRIPRIIGVQADGSAAISNAFHADTETITPVSATTLADSISVDLPRDGVRAVRAAKETGGTYVNVSDDEILKAIAELGTVGVFAEPAGATAYAGLVKAVGSGIVGTEDPILVLNTGSGLKDVRAAMQAVQPAPIIEPTLEAVRRLL
;
A
#
# COMPACT_ATOMS: atom_id res chain seq x y z
N LYS A 1 1.96 -6.12 -2.07
CA LYS A 1 0.80 -7.03 -1.82
C LYS A 1 1.24 -8.50 -1.74
N ASP A 2 2.35 -8.83 -2.37
CA ASP A 2 3.05 -10.11 -2.39
C ASP A 2 3.12 -10.81 -1.03
N ARG A 3 3.52 -10.10 0.03
CA ARG A 3 3.55 -10.65 1.41
C ARG A 3 2.23 -11.30 1.83
N ALA A 4 1.10 -10.65 1.52
CA ALA A 4 -0.22 -11.19 1.80
C ALA A 4 -0.55 -12.38 0.91
N SER A 5 -0.30 -12.27 -0.39
CA SER A 5 -0.60 -13.34 -1.33
C SER A 5 0.23 -14.59 -1.06
N ALA A 6 1.49 -14.47 -0.62
CA ALA A 6 2.33 -15.60 -0.24
C ALA A 6 1.72 -16.40 0.92
N ILE A 7 1.30 -15.74 2.00
CA ILE A 7 0.67 -16.41 3.15
C ILE A 7 -0.70 -16.99 2.77
N VAL A 8 -1.50 -16.28 1.97
CA VAL A 8 -2.80 -16.80 1.51
C VAL A 8 -2.63 -18.04 0.64
N VAL A 9 -1.68 -18.05 -0.29
CA VAL A 9 -1.38 -19.22 -1.14
C VAL A 9 -0.82 -20.37 -0.31
N ALA A 10 0.05 -20.11 0.67
CA ALA A 10 0.55 -21.14 1.57
C ALA A 10 -0.60 -21.77 2.37
N ARG A 11 -1.51 -20.95 2.92
CA ARG A 11 -2.71 -21.44 3.61
C ARG A 11 -3.62 -22.24 2.68
N ALA A 12 -3.78 -21.80 1.42
CA ALA A 12 -4.57 -22.53 0.44
C ALA A 12 -4.04 -23.97 0.23
N LYS A 13 -2.72 -24.13 0.11
CA LYS A 13 -2.07 -25.44 0.02
C LYS A 13 -2.28 -26.26 1.29
N GLU A 14 -2.10 -25.65 2.46
CA GLU A 14 -2.28 -26.31 3.77
C GLU A 14 -3.68 -26.91 3.94
N ILE A 15 -4.72 -26.21 3.49
CA ILE A 15 -6.12 -26.67 3.56
C ILE A 15 -6.56 -27.44 2.32
N ASN A 16 -5.64 -27.74 1.39
CA ASN A 16 -5.92 -28.41 0.12
C ASN A 16 -6.97 -27.71 -0.75
N ALA A 17 -7.05 -26.37 -0.71
CA ALA A 17 -7.91 -25.61 -1.60
C ALA A 17 -7.41 -25.73 -3.05
N GLU A 18 -8.27 -26.23 -3.94
CA GLU A 18 -7.91 -26.45 -5.33
C GLU A 18 -7.63 -25.13 -6.07
N VAL A 19 -8.40 -24.09 -5.76
CA VAL A 19 -8.37 -22.78 -6.44
C VAL A 19 -8.32 -21.65 -5.42
N VAL A 20 -7.49 -20.65 -5.70
CA VAL A 20 -7.49 -19.37 -4.97
C VAL A 20 -8.07 -18.30 -5.89
N VAL A 21 -8.96 -17.46 -5.34
CA VAL A 21 -9.67 -16.45 -6.12
C VAL A 21 -9.52 -15.05 -5.53
N THR A 22 -9.49 -14.02 -6.37
CA THR A 22 -9.60 -12.63 -5.92
C THR A 22 -10.25 -11.74 -6.98
N ALA A 23 -10.88 -10.64 -6.56
CA ALA A 23 -11.30 -9.55 -7.42
C ALA A 23 -10.27 -8.41 -7.37
N SER A 24 -9.50 -8.23 -8.44
CA SER A 24 -8.53 -7.13 -8.57
C SER A 24 -7.86 -7.12 -9.93
N THR A 25 -7.84 -5.97 -10.59
CA THR A 25 -6.95 -5.68 -11.73
C THR A 25 -5.62 -5.09 -11.28
N GLY A 26 -5.55 -4.55 -10.07
CA GLY A 26 -4.36 -3.90 -9.51
C GLY A 26 -3.38 -4.85 -8.83
N ASN A 27 -2.60 -4.28 -7.91
CA ASN A 27 -1.49 -4.94 -7.23
C ASN A 27 -1.86 -6.23 -6.48
N ALA A 28 -3.11 -6.39 -6.03
CA ALA A 28 -3.55 -7.62 -5.35
C ALA A 28 -3.71 -8.82 -6.31
N GLY A 29 -4.29 -8.57 -7.48
CA GLY A 29 -4.44 -9.58 -8.54
C GLY A 29 -3.09 -10.04 -9.07
N ALA A 30 -2.20 -9.09 -9.37
CA ALA A 30 -0.85 -9.39 -9.85
C ALA A 30 -0.05 -10.21 -8.83
N ALA A 31 -0.13 -9.84 -7.54
CA ALA A 31 0.51 -10.56 -6.46
C ALA A 31 -0.03 -11.99 -6.30
N LEU A 32 -1.35 -12.18 -6.35
CA LEU A 32 -1.94 -13.51 -6.25
C LEU A 32 -1.55 -14.38 -7.45
N ALA A 33 -1.67 -13.86 -8.67
CA ALA A 33 -1.30 -14.57 -9.89
C ALA A 33 0.17 -15.00 -9.86
N GLY A 34 1.10 -14.08 -9.55
CA GLY A 34 2.52 -14.38 -9.48
C GLY A 34 2.89 -15.40 -8.39
N MET A 35 2.36 -15.23 -7.17
CA MET A 35 2.61 -16.18 -6.08
C MET A 35 2.01 -17.56 -6.35
N SER A 36 0.86 -17.62 -7.03
CA SER A 36 0.21 -18.88 -7.38
C SER A 36 1.00 -19.61 -8.47
N ALA A 37 1.48 -18.88 -9.48
CA ALA A 37 2.33 -19.41 -10.55
C ALA A 37 3.59 -20.08 -10.01
N ALA A 38 4.25 -19.45 -9.03
CA ALA A 38 5.50 -19.94 -8.43
C ALA A 38 5.38 -21.32 -7.77
N VAL A 39 4.18 -21.73 -7.36
CA VAL A 39 3.92 -23.00 -6.64
C VAL A 39 2.88 -23.88 -7.32
N GLY A 40 2.53 -23.59 -8.57
CA GLY A 40 1.51 -24.31 -9.33
C GLY A 40 0.12 -24.33 -8.66
N GLN A 41 -0.25 -23.26 -7.94
CA GLN A 41 -1.60 -23.10 -7.41
C GLN A 41 -2.51 -22.54 -8.51
N LYS A 42 -3.72 -23.11 -8.68
CA LYS A 42 -4.68 -22.53 -9.63
C LYS A 42 -5.21 -21.20 -9.08
N ALA A 43 -5.10 -20.14 -9.89
CA ALA A 43 -5.60 -18.81 -9.55
C ALA A 43 -6.67 -18.36 -10.54
N ILE A 44 -7.78 -17.85 -10.03
CA ILE A 44 -8.82 -17.18 -10.81
C ILE A 44 -8.89 -15.71 -10.35
N ILE A 45 -8.84 -14.79 -11.30
CA ILE A 45 -8.87 -13.34 -11.02
C ILE A 45 -10.08 -12.73 -11.71
N PHE A 46 -10.99 -12.16 -10.92
CA PHE A 46 -12.11 -11.39 -11.43
C PHE A 46 -11.71 -9.93 -11.56
N ALA A 47 -12.18 -9.29 -12.62
CA ALA A 47 -11.84 -7.92 -12.96
C ALA A 47 -13.00 -7.29 -13.77
N PRO A 48 -13.29 -6.00 -13.65
CA PRO A 48 -14.25 -5.35 -14.55
C PRO A 48 -13.71 -5.34 -15.99
N LYS A 49 -14.59 -5.35 -17.00
CA LYS A 49 -14.17 -5.32 -18.42
C LYS A 49 -13.35 -4.08 -18.79
N SER A 50 -13.50 -3.00 -18.02
CA SER A 50 -12.76 -1.74 -18.17
C SER A 50 -11.32 -1.80 -17.68
N ALA A 51 -10.87 -2.96 -17.15
CA ALA A 51 -9.51 -3.18 -16.70
C ALA A 51 -8.46 -2.76 -17.75
N PRO A 52 -7.40 -2.01 -17.37
CA PRO A 52 -6.34 -1.66 -18.29
C PRO A 52 -5.68 -2.92 -18.90
N PRO A 53 -5.51 -3.00 -20.24
CA PRO A 53 -4.94 -4.17 -20.90
C PRO A 53 -3.56 -4.58 -20.37
N ALA A 54 -2.70 -3.61 -20.04
CA ALA A 54 -1.37 -3.88 -19.48
C ALA A 54 -1.43 -4.62 -18.13
N LYS A 55 -2.42 -4.28 -17.28
CA LYS A 55 -2.63 -4.95 -15.99
C LYS A 55 -3.16 -6.38 -16.19
N VAL A 56 -4.10 -6.55 -17.12
CA VAL A 56 -4.64 -7.88 -17.49
C VAL A 56 -3.55 -8.78 -18.09
N ALA A 57 -2.68 -8.23 -18.94
CA ALA A 57 -1.59 -8.97 -19.56
C ALA A 57 -0.67 -9.62 -18.51
N GLN A 58 -0.31 -8.90 -17.44
CA GLN A 58 0.50 -9.47 -16.36
C GLN A 58 -0.16 -10.69 -15.70
N LEU A 59 -1.48 -10.65 -15.47
CA LEU A 59 -2.22 -11.75 -14.86
C LEU A 59 -2.22 -12.99 -15.75
N LEU A 60 -2.46 -12.80 -17.05
CA LEU A 60 -2.48 -13.86 -18.05
C LEU A 60 -1.09 -14.49 -18.24
N VAL A 61 -0.04 -13.68 -18.27
CA VAL A 61 1.36 -14.16 -18.38
C VAL A 61 1.75 -15.02 -17.18
N PHE A 62 1.27 -14.68 -15.98
CA PHE A 62 1.43 -15.53 -14.79
C PHE A 62 0.55 -16.78 -14.79
N GLY A 63 -0.23 -17.03 -15.86
CA GLY A 63 -1.04 -18.25 -16.00
C GLY A 63 -2.32 -18.25 -15.17
N ALA A 64 -2.73 -17.11 -14.61
CA ALA A 64 -4.01 -17.02 -13.93
C ALA A 64 -5.17 -17.01 -14.93
N LYS A 65 -6.29 -17.65 -14.57
CA LYS A 65 -7.53 -17.54 -15.33
C LYS A 65 -8.19 -16.20 -15.01
N VAL A 66 -8.22 -15.29 -15.97
CA VAL A 66 -8.84 -13.96 -15.79
C VAL A 66 -10.29 -13.98 -16.30
N ILE A 67 -11.22 -13.53 -15.47
CA ILE A 67 -12.64 -13.39 -15.80
C ILE A 67 -12.98 -11.90 -15.80
N LEU A 68 -13.24 -11.35 -16.99
CA LEU A 68 -13.69 -9.97 -17.15
C LEU A 68 -15.21 -9.90 -16.99
N VAL A 69 -15.65 -9.26 -15.91
CA VAL A 69 -17.06 -9.04 -15.55
C VAL A 69 -17.55 -7.79 -16.27
N ASP A 70 -18.69 -7.88 -16.96
CA ASP A 70 -19.36 -6.71 -17.52
C ASP A 70 -20.13 -5.97 -16.40
N GLY A 71 -19.38 -5.22 -15.59
CA GLY A 71 -19.87 -4.52 -14.43
C GLY A 71 -18.76 -3.69 -13.77
N THR A 72 -19.04 -3.21 -12.58
CA THR A 72 -18.13 -2.42 -11.75
C THR A 72 -17.09 -3.30 -11.03
N TYR A 73 -16.16 -2.67 -10.32
CA TYR A 73 -15.25 -3.39 -9.42
C TYR A 73 -16.01 -4.11 -8.31
N ASP A 74 -17.02 -3.48 -7.73
CA ASP A 74 -17.82 -4.05 -6.65
C ASP A 74 -18.63 -5.27 -7.14
N ASP A 75 -19.19 -5.20 -8.35
CA ASP A 75 -19.85 -6.37 -8.97
C ASP A 75 -18.89 -7.54 -9.11
N ALA A 76 -17.65 -7.28 -9.54
CA ALA A 76 -16.62 -8.32 -9.65
C ALA A 76 -16.19 -8.86 -8.27
N PHE A 77 -16.13 -8.00 -7.24
CA PHE A 77 -15.85 -8.38 -5.86
C PHE A 77 -16.93 -9.30 -5.29
N ASP A 78 -18.19 -8.88 -5.35
CA ASP A 78 -19.32 -9.62 -4.80
C ASP A 78 -19.51 -10.94 -5.54
N LEU A 79 -19.37 -10.95 -6.87
CA LEU A 79 -19.40 -12.18 -7.66
C LEU A 79 -18.26 -13.14 -7.27
N THR A 80 -17.07 -12.62 -6.97
CA THR A 80 -15.94 -13.44 -6.53
C THR A 80 -16.21 -14.14 -5.21
N VAL A 81 -16.83 -13.44 -4.25
CA VAL A 81 -17.19 -14.02 -2.95
C VAL A 81 -18.25 -15.11 -3.14
N LYS A 82 -19.33 -14.80 -3.89
CA LYS A 82 -20.37 -15.80 -4.20
C LYS A 82 -19.83 -17.02 -4.92
N ALA A 83 -18.93 -16.83 -5.89
CA ALA A 83 -18.28 -17.93 -6.60
C ALA A 83 -17.35 -18.74 -5.68
N ALA A 84 -16.66 -18.09 -4.75
CA ALA A 84 -15.85 -18.78 -3.76
C ALA A 84 -16.70 -19.71 -2.88
N ASP A 85 -17.85 -19.24 -2.42
CA ASP A 85 -18.77 -20.01 -1.59
C ASP A 85 -19.41 -21.16 -2.38
N GLU A 86 -19.90 -20.90 -3.60
CA GLU A 86 -20.55 -21.90 -4.46
C GLU A 86 -19.60 -23.03 -4.88
N PHE A 87 -18.37 -22.69 -5.27
CA PHE A 87 -17.41 -23.67 -5.80
C PHE A 87 -16.39 -24.17 -4.77
N GLY A 88 -16.48 -23.74 -3.50
CA GLY A 88 -15.53 -24.08 -2.46
C GLY A 88 -14.10 -23.54 -2.73
N TRP A 89 -13.97 -22.42 -3.44
CA TRP A 89 -12.67 -21.80 -3.70
C TRP A 89 -12.21 -20.96 -2.52
N TYR A 90 -10.89 -20.80 -2.37
CA TYR A 90 -10.34 -20.00 -1.29
C TYR A 90 -10.21 -18.53 -1.71
N CYS A 91 -11.04 -17.66 -1.12
CA CYS A 91 -11.07 -16.24 -1.47
C CYS A 91 -9.98 -15.44 -0.74
N ARG A 92 -9.16 -14.70 -1.50
CA ARG A 92 -8.06 -13.85 -1.02
C ARG A 92 -8.49 -12.42 -0.70
N ASN A 93 -9.68 -11.99 -1.09
CA ASN A 93 -10.09 -10.58 -1.10
C ASN A 93 -9.69 -9.81 0.17
N THR A 94 -9.23 -8.57 -0.01
CA THR A 94 -8.84 -7.70 1.12
C THR A 94 -10.08 -7.37 1.94
N GLY A 95 -9.95 -7.32 3.27
CA GLY A 95 -11.09 -7.17 4.18
C GLY A 95 -11.93 -8.44 4.37
N TYR A 96 -11.75 -9.47 3.54
CA TYR A 96 -12.39 -10.77 3.68
C TYR A 96 -11.47 -11.80 4.34
N ASN A 97 -10.28 -12.00 3.77
CA ASN A 97 -9.38 -13.05 4.23
C ASN A 97 -8.43 -12.55 5.34
N PRO A 98 -8.48 -13.10 6.56
CA PRO A 98 -7.66 -12.60 7.67
C PRO A 98 -6.15 -12.76 7.42
N PHE A 99 -5.73 -13.75 6.62
CA PHE A 99 -4.32 -13.97 6.30
C PHE A 99 -3.71 -12.84 5.45
N THR A 100 -4.53 -11.97 4.85
CA THR A 100 -3.97 -10.80 4.15
C THR A 100 -3.33 -9.80 5.10
N ALA A 101 -3.86 -9.69 6.33
CA ALA A 101 -3.25 -8.90 7.40
C ALA A 101 -2.02 -9.62 7.96
N GLU A 102 -2.09 -10.93 8.19
CA GLU A 102 -0.95 -11.72 8.68
C GLU A 102 0.25 -11.65 7.75
N GLY A 103 0.07 -11.73 6.43
CA GLY A 103 1.18 -11.54 5.51
C GLY A 103 1.72 -10.11 5.51
N LYS A 104 0.87 -9.08 5.65
CA LYS A 104 1.36 -7.70 5.70
C LYS A 104 2.09 -7.36 6.99
N LYS A 105 1.75 -8.04 8.10
CA LYS A 105 2.41 -7.84 9.39
C LYS A 105 3.91 -8.15 9.35
N THR A 106 4.35 -9.02 8.43
CA THR A 106 5.78 -9.36 8.35
C THR A 106 6.65 -8.17 7.99
N ALA A 107 6.09 -7.14 7.33
CA ALA A 107 6.80 -5.90 7.10
C ALA A 107 7.13 -5.17 8.41
N ALA A 108 6.29 -5.24 9.44
CA ALA A 108 6.61 -4.67 10.76
C ALA A 108 7.75 -5.43 11.45
N LEU A 109 7.85 -6.74 11.22
CA LEU A 109 8.95 -7.57 11.75
C LEU A 109 10.28 -7.15 11.13
N GLU A 110 10.33 -7.01 9.82
CA GLU A 110 11.51 -6.54 9.09
C GLU A 110 11.86 -5.08 9.41
N ILE A 111 10.86 -4.21 9.58
CA ILE A 111 11.09 -2.83 10.04
C ILE A 111 11.74 -2.83 11.43
N TRP A 112 11.28 -3.69 12.34
CA TRP A 112 11.86 -3.75 13.68
C TRP A 112 13.29 -4.31 13.66
N GLU A 113 13.56 -5.34 12.87
CA GLU A 113 14.92 -5.87 12.67
C GLU A 113 15.87 -4.80 12.12
N TRP A 114 15.44 -4.09 11.06
CA TRP A 114 16.20 -2.98 10.47
C TRP A 114 16.39 -1.83 11.46
N TRP A 115 15.35 -1.49 12.22
CA TRP A 115 15.37 -0.37 13.15
C TRP A 115 16.32 -0.64 14.30
N GLN A 116 16.33 -1.85 14.90
CA GLN A 116 17.29 -2.19 15.95
C GLN A 116 18.74 -1.93 15.54
N HIS A 117 19.11 -2.35 14.32
CA HIS A 117 20.45 -2.12 13.79
C HIS A 117 20.74 -0.64 13.52
N THR A 118 19.79 0.06 12.92
CA THR A 118 19.93 1.49 12.57
C THR A 118 20.01 2.36 13.83
N HIS A 119 19.15 2.06 14.81
CA HIS A 119 19.03 2.72 16.09
C HIS A 119 20.30 2.56 16.92
N GLN A 120 20.83 1.33 17.01
CA GLN A 120 22.11 1.08 17.68
C GLN A 120 23.24 1.90 17.05
N LYS A 121 23.40 1.85 15.72
CA LYS A 121 24.44 2.61 15.00
C LYS A 121 24.31 4.12 15.15
N TRP A 122 23.09 4.62 15.31
CA TRP A 122 22.85 6.03 15.57
C TRP A 122 23.31 6.40 16.99
N HIS A 123 22.93 5.62 18.00
CA HIS A 123 23.38 5.82 19.38
C HIS A 123 24.91 5.67 19.57
N GLU A 124 25.58 4.83 18.78
CA GLU A 124 27.05 4.76 18.75
C GLU A 124 27.70 6.10 18.37
N LYS A 125 27.00 6.96 17.62
CA LYS A 125 27.49 8.27 17.19
C LYS A 125 27.12 9.40 18.13
N VAL A 126 25.91 9.36 18.70
CA VAL A 126 25.36 10.47 19.50
C VAL A 126 25.43 10.24 21.00
N GLY A 127 25.71 9.01 21.43
CA GLY A 127 25.70 8.59 22.83
C GLY A 127 24.45 7.78 23.18
N THR A 128 24.62 6.80 24.07
CA THR A 128 23.54 5.90 24.52
C THR A 128 22.49 6.58 25.38
N ASP A 129 22.83 7.75 25.94
CA ASP A 129 21.98 8.46 26.91
C ASP A 129 21.09 9.53 26.26
N VAL A 130 21.17 9.69 24.93
CA VAL A 130 20.36 10.66 24.17
C VAL A 130 18.96 10.12 23.95
N ASP A 131 17.94 10.77 24.51
CA ASP A 131 16.55 10.42 24.26
C ASP A 131 16.06 10.94 22.90
N HIS A 132 15.11 10.25 22.28
CA HIS A 132 14.49 10.66 21.02
C HIS A 132 13.06 10.15 20.89
N ALA A 133 12.28 10.76 19.98
CA ALA A 133 10.91 10.32 19.70
C ALA A 133 10.88 8.87 19.17
N PRO A 134 9.81 8.09 19.43
CA PRO A 134 9.70 6.74 18.87
C PRO A 134 9.71 6.79 17.33
N LEU A 135 10.18 5.71 16.70
CA LEU A 135 10.08 5.54 15.24
C LEU A 135 8.65 5.86 14.78
N THR A 136 8.53 6.74 13.80
CA THR A 136 7.25 7.12 13.21
C THR A 136 7.16 6.57 11.79
N VAL A 137 6.16 5.73 11.54
CA VAL A 137 5.95 5.04 10.27
C VAL A 137 4.80 5.69 9.50
N PHE A 138 5.09 6.22 8.31
CA PHE A 138 4.09 6.75 7.40
C PHE A 138 3.61 5.66 6.45
N VAL A 139 2.29 5.50 6.36
CA VAL A 139 1.64 4.46 5.54
C VAL A 139 0.58 5.10 4.66
N SER A 140 0.61 4.86 3.35
CA SER A 140 -0.51 5.23 2.48
C SER A 140 -1.70 4.27 2.68
N VAL A 141 -2.90 4.84 2.78
CA VAL A 141 -4.10 4.11 3.23
C VAL A 141 -5.24 4.25 2.22
N GLY A 142 -5.56 3.13 1.57
CA GLY A 142 -6.85 2.92 0.89
C GLY A 142 -7.78 2.12 1.80
N ASP A 143 -7.83 0.82 1.57
CA ASP A 143 -8.71 -0.12 2.30
C ASP A 143 -8.40 -0.28 3.81
N GLY A 144 -7.21 0.12 4.28
CA GLY A 144 -6.81 0.00 5.69
C GLY A 144 -6.01 -1.26 6.05
N ASN A 145 -5.95 -2.27 5.19
CA ASN A 145 -5.31 -3.55 5.52
C ASN A 145 -3.76 -3.47 5.67
N ILE A 146 -3.06 -2.54 5.00
CA ILE A 146 -1.60 -2.37 5.16
C ILE A 146 -1.29 -1.82 6.55
N ILE A 147 -1.84 -0.65 6.89
CA ILE A 147 -1.64 -0.02 8.19
C ILE A 147 -2.08 -0.94 9.33
N SER A 148 -3.19 -1.68 9.16
CA SER A 148 -3.65 -2.68 10.13
C SER A 148 -2.68 -3.85 10.30
N GLY A 149 -2.11 -4.34 9.19
CA GLY A 149 -1.09 -5.40 9.24
C GLY A 149 0.18 -4.94 9.95
N ILE A 150 0.68 -3.75 9.63
CA ILE A 150 1.85 -3.15 10.29
C ILE A 150 1.62 -3.00 11.79
N HIS A 151 0.48 -2.40 12.17
CA HIS A 151 0.09 -2.25 13.56
C HIS A 151 0.04 -3.60 14.29
N LYS A 152 -0.59 -4.61 13.69
CA LYS A 152 -0.63 -5.96 14.26
C LYS A 152 0.77 -6.53 14.48
N GLY A 153 1.68 -6.39 13.50
CA GLY A 153 3.03 -6.93 13.63
C GLY A 153 3.82 -6.28 14.76
N PHE A 154 3.68 -4.96 14.95
CA PHE A 154 4.26 -4.29 16.11
C PHE A 154 3.59 -4.71 17.44
N LYS A 155 2.27 -4.91 17.48
CA LYS A 155 1.59 -5.46 18.67
C LYS A 155 2.10 -6.87 19.01
N ASP A 156 2.25 -7.74 18.02
CA ASP A 156 2.79 -9.09 18.21
C ASP A 156 4.21 -9.00 18.82
N LEU A 157 5.10 -8.15 18.28
CA LEU A 157 6.44 -7.93 18.83
C LEU A 157 6.46 -7.35 20.25
N PHE A 158 5.56 -6.40 20.54
CA PHE A 158 5.42 -5.80 21.87
C PHE A 158 4.94 -6.83 22.89
N GLN A 159 3.94 -7.65 22.54
CA GLN A 159 3.43 -8.72 23.39
C GLN A 159 4.48 -9.81 23.67
N LEU A 160 5.37 -10.07 22.72
CA LEU A 160 6.52 -10.97 22.91
C LEU A 160 7.64 -10.37 23.76
N GLY A 161 7.56 -9.08 24.13
CA GLY A 161 8.60 -8.38 24.87
C GLY A 161 9.83 -8.00 24.04
N TRP A 162 9.75 -8.11 22.71
CA TRP A 162 10.87 -7.82 21.80
C TRP A 162 10.93 -6.35 21.40
N LEU A 163 9.82 -5.64 21.58
CA LEU A 163 9.66 -4.23 21.25
C LEU A 163 9.31 -3.48 22.53
N PRO A 164 10.17 -2.56 23.02
CA PRO A 164 9.93 -1.86 24.29
C PRO A 164 8.79 -0.85 24.19
N ARG A 165 8.56 -0.30 22.99
CA ARG A 165 7.50 0.66 22.69
C ARG A 165 7.06 0.49 21.24
N ILE A 166 5.75 0.48 21.00
CA ILE A 166 5.20 0.40 19.65
C ILE A 166 5.53 1.70 18.88
N PRO A 167 6.10 1.61 17.65
CA PRO A 167 6.29 2.75 16.76
C PRO A 167 4.98 3.53 16.53
N ARG A 168 5.10 4.85 16.42
CA ARG A 168 3.99 5.73 16.05
C ARG A 168 3.61 5.47 14.60
N ILE A 169 2.32 5.37 14.28
CA ILE A 169 1.87 5.09 12.91
C ILE A 169 1.02 6.25 12.40
N ILE A 170 1.46 6.89 11.31
CA ILE A 170 0.70 7.95 10.64
C ILE A 170 0.12 7.38 9.34
N GLY A 171 -1.21 7.43 9.24
CA GLY A 171 -1.92 7.08 8.02
C GLY A 171 -2.00 8.28 7.08
N VAL A 172 -1.84 8.05 5.77
CA VAL A 172 -1.95 9.10 4.76
C VAL A 172 -2.99 8.71 3.72
N GLN A 173 -3.99 9.57 3.50
CA GLN A 173 -5.02 9.37 2.47
C GLN A 173 -5.01 10.51 1.45
N ALA A 174 -5.42 10.21 0.21
CA ALA A 174 -5.74 11.27 -0.74
C ALA A 174 -7.00 12.01 -0.28
N ASP A 175 -7.07 13.33 -0.49
CA ASP A 175 -8.21 14.17 -0.11
C ASP A 175 -9.54 13.59 -0.62
N GLY A 176 -9.55 13.17 -1.89
CA GLY A 176 -10.72 12.59 -2.53
C GLY A 176 -11.03 11.15 -2.13
N SER A 177 -10.28 10.51 -1.22
CA SER A 177 -10.52 9.13 -0.76
C SER A 177 -10.25 8.95 0.74
N ALA A 178 -10.66 9.94 1.55
CA ALA A 178 -10.26 10.09 2.95
C ALA A 178 -11.21 9.48 4.01
N ALA A 179 -11.96 8.41 3.69
CA ALA A 179 -12.98 7.85 4.60
C ALA A 179 -12.46 7.47 6.00
N ILE A 180 -11.25 6.92 6.11
CA ILE A 180 -10.68 6.51 7.41
C ILE A 180 -10.17 7.73 8.18
N SER A 181 -9.56 8.69 7.49
CA SER A 181 -9.13 9.96 8.07
C SER A 181 -10.32 10.73 8.64
N ASN A 182 -11.45 10.76 7.93
CA ASN A 182 -12.69 11.38 8.41
C ASN A 182 -13.18 10.71 9.70
N ALA A 183 -13.19 9.38 9.75
CA ALA A 183 -13.59 8.63 10.95
C ALA A 183 -12.63 8.89 12.13
N PHE A 184 -11.31 8.88 11.88
CA PHE A 184 -10.29 9.15 12.89
C PHE A 184 -10.47 10.54 13.52
N HIS A 185 -10.61 11.59 12.70
CA HIS A 185 -10.76 12.97 13.20
C HIS A 185 -12.12 13.24 13.84
N ALA A 186 -13.16 12.47 13.48
CA ALA A 186 -14.45 12.50 14.15
C ALA A 186 -14.50 11.63 15.44
N ASP A 187 -13.35 11.08 15.86
CA ASP A 187 -13.19 10.19 17.02
C ASP A 187 -14.18 9.01 17.01
N THR A 188 -14.39 8.41 15.83
CA THR A 188 -15.32 7.30 15.64
C THR A 188 -14.68 6.14 14.92
N GLU A 189 -15.24 4.95 15.14
CA GLU A 189 -14.90 3.74 14.38
C GLU A 189 -15.91 3.46 13.25
N THR A 190 -16.95 4.28 13.11
CA THR A 190 -17.90 4.15 12.01
C THR A 190 -17.26 4.67 10.72
N ILE A 191 -17.04 3.77 9.77
CA ILE A 191 -16.50 4.11 8.45
C ILE A 191 -17.65 4.44 7.51
N THR A 192 -17.87 5.74 7.29
CA THR A 192 -18.84 6.23 6.31
C THR A 192 -18.21 6.19 4.92
N PRO A 193 -18.86 5.55 3.92
CA PRO A 193 -18.37 5.58 2.54
C PRO A 193 -18.21 7.01 2.01
N VAL A 194 -17.23 7.19 1.14
CA VAL A 194 -17.04 8.42 0.35
C VAL A 194 -17.19 8.09 -1.14
N SER A 195 -17.46 9.10 -1.98
CA SER A 195 -17.31 8.95 -3.43
C SER A 195 -15.85 9.14 -3.78
N ALA A 196 -15.06 8.06 -3.82
CA ALA A 196 -13.61 8.18 -3.93
C ALA A 196 -13.19 8.67 -5.32
N THR A 197 -12.32 9.68 -5.37
CA THR A 197 -11.74 10.18 -6.62
C THR A 197 -10.31 10.67 -6.37
N THR A 198 -9.34 9.95 -6.91
CA THR A 198 -7.92 10.30 -6.87
C THR A 198 -7.19 9.58 -8.01
N LEU A 199 -6.12 10.18 -8.53
CA LEU A 199 -5.21 9.52 -9.47
C LEU A 199 -4.47 8.33 -8.82
N ALA A 200 -4.39 8.28 -7.49
CA ALA A 200 -3.77 7.18 -6.75
C ALA A 200 -4.72 5.97 -6.65
N ASP A 201 -4.91 5.29 -7.78
CA ASP A 201 -5.89 4.21 -7.96
C ASP A 201 -5.88 3.13 -6.88
N SER A 202 -4.69 2.76 -6.38
CA SER A 202 -4.51 1.68 -5.41
C SER A 202 -4.95 2.05 -3.99
N ILE A 203 -5.25 3.33 -3.74
CA ILE A 203 -5.84 3.83 -2.50
C ILE A 203 -7.20 4.53 -2.70
N SER A 204 -7.72 4.57 -3.93
CA SER A 204 -9.07 5.07 -4.23
C SER A 204 -10.12 4.05 -3.79
N VAL A 205 -10.70 4.22 -2.61
CA VAL A 205 -11.62 3.25 -1.99
C VAL A 205 -12.80 3.97 -1.35
N ASP A 206 -14.00 3.70 -1.86
CA ASP A 206 -15.25 4.29 -1.35
C ASP A 206 -15.53 3.85 0.09
N LEU A 207 -15.55 2.54 0.34
CA LEU A 207 -15.76 1.94 1.65
C LEU A 207 -14.58 1.03 2.04
N PRO A 208 -13.63 1.53 2.85
CA PRO A 208 -12.51 0.75 3.36
C PRO A 208 -12.97 -0.39 4.28
N ARG A 209 -12.79 -1.63 3.84
CA ARG A 209 -13.28 -2.83 4.56
C ARG A 209 -12.49 -3.08 5.85
N ASP A 210 -11.24 -2.61 5.91
CA ASP A 210 -10.39 -2.65 7.10
C ASP A 210 -10.27 -1.32 7.85
N GLY A 211 -11.19 -0.38 7.59
CA GLY A 211 -11.12 0.97 8.13
C GLY A 211 -11.11 1.03 9.66
N VAL A 212 -11.89 0.21 10.36
CA VAL A 212 -11.91 0.19 11.84
C VAL A 212 -10.53 -0.14 12.42
N ARG A 213 -9.89 -1.18 11.88
CA ARG A 213 -8.53 -1.59 12.32
C ARG A 213 -7.49 -0.53 11.98
N ALA A 214 -7.70 0.22 10.90
CA ALA A 214 -6.84 1.32 10.49
C ALA A 214 -6.97 2.56 11.39
N VAL A 215 -8.19 2.95 11.79
CA VAL A 215 -8.42 4.01 12.81
C VAL A 215 -7.69 3.66 14.10
N ARG A 216 -7.89 2.42 14.59
CA ARG A 216 -7.23 1.93 15.80
C ARG A 216 -5.71 1.93 15.69
N ALA A 217 -5.15 1.62 14.52
CA ALA A 217 -3.70 1.64 14.31
C ALA A 217 -3.08 3.01 14.56
N ALA A 218 -3.68 4.09 14.06
CA ALA A 218 -3.20 5.44 14.37
C ALA A 218 -3.47 5.79 15.84
N LYS A 219 -4.70 5.54 16.32
CA LYS A 219 -5.13 5.94 17.67
C LYS A 219 -4.32 5.26 18.79
N GLU A 220 -4.15 3.95 18.72
CA GLU A 220 -3.44 3.16 19.75
C GLU A 220 -1.93 3.42 19.75
N THR A 221 -1.36 3.98 18.68
CA THR A 221 0.09 4.25 18.57
C THR A 221 0.45 5.73 18.77
N GLY A 222 -0.52 6.58 19.16
CA GLY A 222 -0.32 8.03 19.27
C GLY A 222 -0.06 8.72 17.93
N GLY A 223 -0.50 8.08 16.85
CA GLY A 223 -0.42 8.57 15.48
C GLY A 223 -1.52 9.56 15.13
N THR A 224 -1.63 9.85 13.83
CA THR A 224 -2.70 10.67 13.26
C THR A 224 -2.95 10.27 11.80
N TYR A 225 -3.91 10.93 11.16
CA TYR A 225 -4.09 10.89 9.72
C TYR A 225 -3.71 12.23 9.08
N VAL A 226 -3.05 12.16 7.93
CA VAL A 226 -2.74 13.32 7.08
C VAL A 226 -3.43 13.11 5.74
N ASN A 227 -4.15 14.12 5.26
CA ASN A 227 -4.71 14.10 3.92
C ASN A 227 -3.82 14.89 2.96
N VAL A 228 -3.64 14.38 1.75
CA VAL A 228 -2.84 15.04 0.70
C VAL A 228 -3.62 15.14 -0.60
N SER A 229 -3.38 16.19 -1.36
CA SER A 229 -3.99 16.36 -2.68
C SER A 229 -3.28 15.52 -3.74
N ASP A 230 -3.94 15.31 -4.87
CA ASP A 230 -3.36 14.65 -6.04
C ASP A 230 -2.11 15.39 -6.56
N ASP A 231 -2.10 16.73 -6.49
CA ASP A 231 -0.93 17.54 -6.85
C ASP A 231 0.24 17.32 -5.87
N GLU A 232 -0.04 17.21 -4.57
CA GLU A 232 0.98 16.86 -3.56
C GLU A 232 1.54 15.45 -3.81
N ILE A 233 0.70 14.50 -4.25
CA ILE A 233 1.12 13.14 -4.62
C ILE A 233 2.01 13.16 -5.88
N LEU A 234 1.64 13.90 -6.92
CA LEU A 234 2.46 14.01 -8.14
C LEU A 234 3.82 14.66 -7.85
N LYS A 235 3.84 15.73 -7.05
CA LYS A 235 5.08 16.37 -6.60
C LYS A 235 5.97 15.40 -5.83
N ALA A 236 5.38 14.58 -4.95
CA ALA A 236 6.10 13.54 -4.22
C ALA A 236 6.74 12.49 -5.14
N ILE A 237 6.10 12.09 -6.24
CA ILE A 237 6.70 11.17 -7.24
C ILE A 237 7.96 11.79 -7.83
N ALA A 238 7.88 13.07 -8.25
CA ALA A 238 9.01 13.77 -8.84
C ALA A 238 10.19 13.90 -7.87
N GLU A 239 9.91 14.30 -6.62
CA GLU A 239 10.93 14.44 -5.57
C GLU A 239 11.61 13.11 -5.23
N LEU A 240 10.84 12.03 -5.01
CA LEU A 240 11.38 10.69 -4.77
C LEU A 240 12.25 10.19 -5.95
N GLY A 241 11.86 10.54 -7.18
CA GLY A 241 12.64 10.21 -8.37
C GLY A 241 14.06 10.80 -8.33
N THR A 242 14.25 12.00 -7.79
CA THR A 242 15.58 12.66 -7.70
C THR A 242 16.56 11.95 -6.77
N VAL A 243 16.06 11.15 -5.83
CA VAL A 243 16.86 10.34 -4.90
C VAL A 243 16.90 8.86 -5.30
N GLY A 244 16.48 8.53 -6.52
CA GLY A 244 16.54 7.18 -7.07
C GLY A 244 15.40 6.24 -6.65
N VAL A 245 14.30 6.78 -6.10
CA VAL A 245 13.12 5.99 -5.73
C VAL A 245 11.98 6.22 -6.73
N PHE A 246 11.72 5.24 -7.59
CA PHE A 246 10.61 5.32 -8.54
C PHE A 246 9.34 4.68 -7.96
N ALA A 247 8.46 5.51 -7.39
CA ALA A 247 7.22 5.09 -6.75
C ALA A 247 5.98 5.30 -7.64
N GLU A 248 4.97 4.44 -7.50
CA GLU A 248 3.61 4.72 -8.04
C GLU A 248 2.90 5.78 -7.16
N PRO A 249 1.80 6.40 -7.60
CA PRO A 249 1.10 7.41 -6.81
C PRO A 249 0.73 7.00 -5.38
N ALA A 250 0.18 5.79 -5.21
CA ALA A 250 -0.13 5.25 -3.89
C ALA A 250 1.14 5.02 -3.05
N GLY A 251 2.27 4.68 -3.67
CA GLY A 251 3.56 4.55 -3.00
C GLY A 251 4.14 5.91 -2.57
N ALA A 252 3.98 6.94 -3.39
CA ALA A 252 4.42 8.30 -3.11
C ALA A 252 3.54 9.04 -2.07
N THR A 253 2.28 8.63 -1.92
CA THR A 253 1.34 9.27 -0.99
C THR A 253 1.86 9.33 0.45
N ALA A 254 2.52 8.27 0.94
CA ALA A 254 3.09 8.27 2.29
C ALA A 254 4.18 9.34 2.47
N TYR A 255 5.00 9.58 1.43
CA TYR A 255 6.02 10.62 1.42
C TYR A 255 5.41 12.02 1.32
N ALA A 256 4.39 12.22 0.48
CA ALA A 256 3.63 13.47 0.45
C ALA A 256 3.08 13.82 1.85
N GLY A 257 2.56 12.82 2.57
CA GLY A 257 2.10 12.98 3.95
C GLY A 257 3.21 13.37 4.91
N LEU A 258 4.42 12.82 4.76
CA LEU A 258 5.60 13.24 5.53
C LEU A 258 5.93 14.72 5.28
N VAL A 259 6.02 15.14 4.02
CA VAL A 259 6.34 16.54 3.66
C VAL A 259 5.35 17.50 4.32
N LYS A 260 4.05 17.17 4.27
CA LYS A 260 2.99 17.95 4.91
C LYS A 260 3.06 17.90 6.44
N ALA A 261 3.37 16.74 7.02
CA ALA A 261 3.51 16.56 8.46
C ALA A 261 4.69 17.37 9.05
N VAL A 262 5.81 17.47 8.33
CA VAL A 262 6.94 18.34 8.70
C VAL A 262 6.51 19.80 8.62
N GLY A 263 5.88 20.23 7.52
CA GLY A 263 5.42 21.61 7.35
C GLY A 263 4.36 22.07 8.37
N SER A 264 3.64 21.14 8.98
CA SER A 264 2.61 21.39 10.00
C SER A 264 3.06 21.10 11.44
N GLY A 265 4.31 20.68 11.64
CA GLY A 265 4.87 20.38 12.97
C GLY A 265 4.31 19.12 13.64
N ILE A 266 3.69 18.20 12.87
CA ILE A 266 3.23 16.89 13.38
C ILE A 266 4.42 15.99 13.74
N VAL A 267 5.53 16.15 13.01
CA VAL A 267 6.83 15.52 13.25
C VAL A 267 7.94 16.57 13.11
N GLY A 268 9.03 16.40 13.87
CA GLY A 268 10.23 17.23 13.84
C GLY A 268 11.29 16.74 12.85
N THR A 269 12.33 17.55 12.60
CA THR A 269 13.45 17.18 11.72
C THR A 269 14.35 16.09 12.29
N GLU A 270 14.36 15.95 13.62
CA GLU A 270 15.14 14.93 14.34
C GLU A 270 14.32 13.68 14.66
N ASP A 271 13.03 13.65 14.32
CA ASP A 271 12.21 12.47 14.56
C ASP A 271 12.69 11.30 13.66
N PRO A 272 12.83 10.09 14.20
CA PRO A 272 13.14 8.93 13.37
C PRO A 272 11.93 8.56 12.53
N ILE A 273 12.03 8.72 11.22
CA ILE A 273 10.94 8.48 10.27
C ILE A 273 11.23 7.28 9.36
N LEU A 274 10.20 6.47 9.13
CA LEU A 274 10.16 5.50 8.03
C LEU A 274 8.93 5.75 7.15
N VAL A 275 9.13 5.82 5.83
CA VAL A 275 8.04 5.98 4.85
C VAL A 275 7.87 4.70 4.05
N LEU A 276 6.66 4.14 4.04
CA LEU A 276 6.36 2.96 3.24
C LEU A 276 6.03 3.31 1.79
N ASN A 277 6.97 3.02 0.88
CA ASN A 277 6.67 2.93 -0.54
C ASN A 277 6.00 1.56 -0.85
N THR A 278 4.72 1.59 -1.18
CA THR A 278 3.89 0.38 -1.33
C THR A 278 3.86 -0.21 -2.75
N GLY A 279 4.41 0.50 -3.74
CA GLY A 279 4.37 0.08 -5.15
C GLY A 279 5.38 0.78 -6.05
N SER A 280 5.82 0.05 -7.08
CA SER A 280 6.81 0.54 -8.05
C SER A 280 6.18 1.47 -9.09
N GLY A 281 6.86 2.56 -9.44
CA GLY A 281 6.41 3.51 -10.47
C GLY A 281 6.19 2.89 -11.86
N LEU A 282 6.81 1.73 -12.14
CA LEU A 282 6.57 0.97 -13.38
C LEU A 282 5.12 0.47 -13.51
N LYS A 283 4.34 0.48 -12.42
CA LYS A 283 2.92 0.13 -12.42
C LYS A 283 2.02 1.23 -12.99
N ASP A 284 2.47 2.48 -12.92
CA ASP A 284 1.72 3.64 -13.43
C ASP A 284 2.65 4.67 -14.07
N VAL A 285 3.12 4.33 -15.27
CA VAL A 285 3.96 5.23 -16.09
C VAL A 285 3.19 6.49 -16.48
N ARG A 286 1.85 6.46 -16.56
CA ARG A 286 1.06 7.62 -16.95
C ARG A 286 1.14 8.70 -15.87
N ALA A 287 0.92 8.35 -14.61
CA ALA A 287 1.06 9.29 -13.50
C ALA A 287 2.50 9.78 -13.36
N ALA A 288 3.49 8.90 -13.55
CA ALA A 288 4.90 9.31 -13.56
C ALA A 288 5.19 10.38 -14.62
N MET A 289 4.65 10.23 -15.84
CA MET A 289 4.81 11.22 -16.91
C MET A 289 4.08 12.55 -16.62
N GLN A 290 3.01 12.53 -15.82
CA GLN A 290 2.32 13.76 -15.38
C GLN A 290 3.10 14.50 -14.30
N ALA A 291 3.94 13.80 -13.53
CA ALA A 291 4.74 14.38 -12.46
C ALA A 291 5.98 15.15 -12.96
N VAL A 292 6.37 14.99 -14.23
CA VAL A 292 7.60 15.57 -14.79
C VAL A 292 7.35 16.24 -16.14
N GLN A 293 8.31 17.05 -16.59
CA GLN A 293 8.28 17.59 -17.94
C GLN A 293 8.52 16.49 -18.99
N PRO A 294 7.80 16.49 -20.12
CA PRO A 294 8.01 15.50 -21.17
C PRO A 294 9.39 15.65 -21.79
N ALA A 295 9.94 14.52 -22.26
CA ALA A 295 11.21 14.53 -22.98
C ALA A 295 11.11 15.38 -24.27
N PRO A 296 12.03 16.34 -24.49
CA PRO A 296 12.04 17.15 -25.69
C PRO A 296 12.35 16.28 -26.91
N ILE A 297 11.67 16.55 -28.03
CA ILE A 297 11.95 15.93 -29.33
C ILE A 297 12.80 16.90 -30.14
N ILE A 298 13.98 16.46 -30.55
CA ILE A 298 14.91 17.25 -31.35
C ILE A 298 15.31 16.48 -32.62
N GLU A 299 15.75 17.22 -33.64
CA GLU A 299 16.40 16.65 -34.82
C GLU A 299 17.70 15.92 -34.43
N PRO A 300 18.14 14.91 -35.21
CA PRO A 300 19.36 14.14 -34.91
C PRO A 300 20.64 14.92 -35.27
N THR A 301 20.77 16.17 -34.81
CA THR A 301 21.92 17.06 -35.08
C THR A 301 22.50 17.66 -33.81
N LEU A 302 23.82 17.93 -33.84
CA LEU A 302 24.51 18.55 -32.71
C LEU A 302 23.98 19.96 -32.44
N GLU A 303 23.57 20.69 -33.49
CA GLU A 303 22.96 22.01 -33.39
C GLU A 303 21.61 21.99 -32.67
N ALA A 304 20.81 20.93 -32.83
CA ALA A 304 19.56 20.79 -32.10
C ALA A 304 19.82 20.50 -30.60
N VAL A 305 20.82 19.69 -30.28
CA VAL A 305 21.26 19.47 -28.89
C VAL A 305 21.74 20.78 -28.25
N ARG A 306 22.58 21.57 -28.96
CA ARG A 306 23.07 22.87 -28.46
C ARG A 306 21.99 23.92 -28.24
N ARG A 307 20.85 23.84 -28.95
CA ARG A 307 19.71 24.75 -28.75
C ARG A 307 18.85 24.36 -27.56
N LEU A 308 18.91 23.09 -27.15
CA LEU A 308 18.11 22.55 -26.06
C LEU A 308 18.77 22.73 -24.69
N LEU A 309 20.10 22.56 -24.62
CA LEU A 309 20.92 22.77 -23.41
C LEU A 309 21.19 24.26 -23.15
#